data_AF-A0A6J7CJQ4-F1
#
_entry.id   AF-A0A6J7CJQ4-F1
#
_cell.length_a   1.000
_cell.length_b   1.000
_cell.length_c   1.000
_cell.angle_alpha   90.00
_cell.angle_beta   90.00
_cell.angle_gamma   90.00
#
_symmetry.space_group_name_H-M   'P 1'
#
loop_
_entity.id
_entity.type
_entity.pdbx_description
1 polymer ?
#
loop_
_entity_poly.entity_id
_entity_poly.type
_entity_poly.pdbx_seq_one_letter_code
_entity_poly.pdbx_strand_id
1 'polypeptide(L)'
;MLSIAVFALPIAIADWKYRKIPNIYLLFILYWVGMSRLFSGVRSPVTIALAILLAMTAVVFLGMGMGDAKYFILICLALNVSHATQLVILIVGIYIASAGGICISWLAGHKFPDSIPLAAPIVMGTTLYLAASSSIPLQQYADALVNSW
;
A
#
# COMPACT_ATOMS: atom_id res chain seq x y z
N MET A 1 2.36 -12.86 -5.26
CA MET A 1 3.06 -11.74 -4.60
C MET A 1 3.94 -10.99 -5.60
N LEU A 2 4.79 -11.69 -6.36
CA LEU A 2 5.53 -11.12 -7.50
C LEU A 2 4.60 -10.46 -8.54
N SER A 3 3.41 -11.03 -8.74
CA SER A 3 2.34 -10.48 -9.58
C SER A 3 1.92 -9.05 -9.19
N ILE A 4 1.80 -8.73 -7.89
CA ILE A 4 1.44 -7.39 -7.44
C ILE A 4 2.57 -6.41 -7.81
N ALA A 5 3.83 -6.77 -7.60
CA ALA A 5 4.97 -5.93 -7.97
C ALA A 5 5.05 -5.66 -9.48
N VAL A 6 4.78 -6.67 -10.31
CA VAL A 6 4.79 -6.54 -11.79
C VAL A 6 3.70 -5.58 -12.28
N PHE A 7 2.50 -5.63 -11.71
CA PHE A 7 1.41 -4.73 -12.10
C PHE A 7 1.50 -3.36 -11.41
N ALA A 8 2.14 -3.27 -10.24
CA ALA A 8 2.34 -2.04 -9.50
C ALA A 8 3.38 -1.11 -10.13
N LEU A 9 4.46 -1.66 -10.70
CA LEU A 9 5.51 -0.88 -11.36
C LEU A 9 5.01 0.03 -12.48
N PRO A 10 4.26 -0.44 -13.49
CA PRO A 10 3.76 0.44 -14.56
C PRO A 10 2.78 1.49 -14.03
N ILE A 11 2.05 1.21 -12.95
CA ILE A 11 1.15 2.19 -12.31
C ILE A 11 1.95 3.27 -11.60
N ALA A 12 2.98 2.91 -10.83
CA ALA A 12 3.86 3.87 -10.18
C ALA A 12 4.61 4.75 -11.18
N ILE A 13 5.06 4.18 -12.31
CA ILE A 13 5.71 4.93 -13.40
C ILE A 13 4.71 5.87 -14.08
N ALA A 14 3.48 5.41 -14.35
CA ALA A 14 2.44 6.23 -14.94
C ALA A 14 2.03 7.40 -14.03
N ASP A 15 1.91 7.14 -12.72
CA ASP A 15 1.60 8.15 -11.72
C ASP A 15 2.73 9.18 -11.57
N TRP A 16 3.99 8.72 -11.57
CA TRP A 16 5.16 9.61 -11.52
C TRP A 16 5.24 10.54 -12.75
N LYS A 17 5.02 10.00 -13.95
CA LYS A 17 5.22 10.73 -15.21
C LYS A 17 4.02 11.59 -15.62
N TYR A 18 2.81 11.10 -15.39
CA TYR A 18 1.57 11.72 -15.90
C TYR A 18 0.65 12.24 -14.79
N ARG A 19 0.99 12.02 -13.50
CA ARG A 19 0.19 12.43 -12.32
C ARG A 19 -1.28 11.99 -12.38
N LYS A 20 -1.54 10.94 -13.14
CA LYS A 20 -2.86 10.35 -13.37
C LYS A 20 -2.66 8.86 -13.49
N ILE A 21 -3.41 8.11 -12.71
CA ILE A 21 -3.51 6.65 -12.84
C ILE A 21 -4.60 6.34 -13.88
N PRO A 22 -4.26 5.81 -15.07
CA PRO A 22 -5.25 5.44 -16.06
C PRO A 22 -6.09 4.26 -15.55
N ASN A 23 -7.41 4.39 -15.66
CA ASN A 23 -8.35 3.41 -15.13
C ASN A 23 -8.20 2.00 -15.74
N ILE A 24 -7.59 1.91 -16.93
CA ILE A 24 -7.27 0.64 -17.60
C ILE A 24 -6.37 -0.26 -16.73
N TYR A 25 -5.37 0.31 -16.04
CA TYR A 25 -4.45 -0.47 -15.20
C TYR A 25 -5.13 -0.95 -13.92
N LEU A 26 -5.98 -0.12 -13.34
CA LEU A 26 -6.83 -0.48 -12.19
C LEU A 26 -7.77 -1.63 -12.55
N LEU A 27 -8.31 -1.65 -13.76
CA LEU A 27 -9.20 -2.70 -14.23
C LEU A 27 -8.48 -4.05 -14.38
N PHE A 28 -7.25 -4.07 -14.90
CA PHE A 28 -6.44 -5.29 -14.94
C PHE A 28 -6.17 -5.87 -13.54
N ILE A 29 -5.78 -5.02 -12.60
CA ILE A 29 -5.55 -5.44 -11.21
C ILE A 29 -6.87 -5.91 -10.58
N LEU A 30 -7.97 -5.21 -10.80
CA LEU A 30 -9.28 -5.61 -10.30
C LEU A 30 -9.68 -6.99 -10.82
N TYR A 31 -9.48 -7.28 -12.11
CA TYR A 31 -9.78 -8.61 -12.67
C TYR A 31 -8.94 -9.70 -12.01
N TRP A 32 -7.62 -9.47 -11.90
CA TRP A 32 -6.71 -10.42 -11.27
C TRP A 32 -7.06 -10.66 -9.79
N VAL A 33 -7.21 -9.59 -9.02
CA VAL A 33 -7.53 -9.64 -7.59
C VAL A 33 -8.92 -10.24 -7.39
N GLY A 34 -9.91 -9.80 -8.17
CA GLY A 34 -11.27 -10.32 -8.14
C GLY A 34 -11.32 -11.83 -8.36
N MET A 35 -10.66 -12.33 -9.42
CA MET A 35 -10.57 -13.78 -9.65
C MET A 35 -9.88 -14.50 -8.48
N SER A 36 -8.77 -13.96 -7.97
CA SER A 36 -8.10 -14.58 -6.81
C SER A 36 -8.99 -14.66 -5.56
N ARG A 37 -9.85 -13.65 -5.34
CA ARG A 37 -10.77 -13.60 -4.21
C ARG A 37 -12.00 -14.49 -4.40
N LEU A 38 -12.44 -14.73 -5.63
CA LEU A 38 -13.51 -15.70 -5.90
C LEU A 38 -13.10 -17.11 -5.45
N PHE A 39 -11.85 -17.51 -5.70
CA PHE A 39 -11.35 -18.83 -5.29
C PHE A 39 -10.92 -18.89 -3.82
N SER A 40 -10.28 -17.84 -3.30
CA SER A 40 -9.68 -17.84 -1.96
C SER A 40 -10.59 -17.28 -0.86
N GLY A 41 -11.72 -16.68 -1.24
CA GLY A 41 -12.59 -15.93 -0.34
C GLY A 41 -12.00 -14.59 0.14
N VAL A 42 -12.85 -13.81 0.81
CA VAL A 42 -12.47 -12.59 1.53
C VAL A 42 -12.44 -12.91 3.01
N ARG A 43 -11.30 -12.70 3.66
CA ARG A 43 -11.08 -13.15 5.05
C ARG A 43 -11.87 -12.34 6.07
N SER A 44 -12.03 -11.04 5.83
CA SER A 44 -12.86 -10.17 6.67
C SER A 44 -13.49 -9.06 5.82
N PRO A 45 -14.80 -9.11 5.54
CA PRO A 45 -15.46 -8.04 4.78
C PRO A 45 -15.51 -6.73 5.57
N VAL A 46 -15.50 -6.79 6.91
CA VAL A 46 -15.54 -5.63 7.80
C VAL A 46 -14.28 -4.79 7.67
N THR A 47 -13.09 -5.40 7.60
CA THR A 47 -11.83 -4.65 7.43
C THR A 47 -11.73 -4.01 6.05
N ILE A 48 -12.25 -4.67 5.01
CA ILE A 48 -12.33 -4.09 3.66
C ILE A 48 -13.32 -2.91 3.65
N ALA A 49 -14.47 -3.02 4.31
CA ALA A 49 -15.41 -1.90 4.44
C ALA A 49 -14.79 -0.70 5.17
N LEU A 50 -14.03 -0.95 6.24
CA LEU A 50 -13.26 0.09 6.92
C LEU A 50 -12.20 0.73 6.01
N ALA A 51 -11.49 -0.06 5.21
CA ALA A 51 -10.52 0.46 4.24
C ALA A 51 -11.19 1.36 3.18
N ILE A 52 -12.38 0.97 2.70
CA ILE A 52 -13.19 1.78 1.77
C ILE A 52 -13.62 3.09 2.44
N LEU A 53 -14.13 3.03 3.67
CA LEU A 53 -14.57 4.22 4.40
C LEU A 53 -13.40 5.18 4.61
N LEU A 54 -12.23 4.68 5.03
CA LEU A 54 -11.02 5.48 5.19
C LEU A 54 -10.57 6.11 3.87
N ALA A 55 -10.55 5.33 2.78
CA ALA A 55 -10.21 5.86 1.46
C ALA A 55 -11.17 6.97 1.01
N MET A 56 -12.48 6.81 1.25
CA MET A 56 -13.48 7.84 0.93
C MET A 56 -13.31 9.09 1.79
N THR A 57 -13.04 8.93 3.10
CA THR A 57 -12.73 10.09 3.96
C THR A 57 -11.47 10.80 3.49
N ALA A 58 -10.46 10.09 3.01
CA ALA A 58 -9.25 10.70 2.48
C ALA A 58 -9.50 11.44 1.15
N VAL A 59 -10.38 10.94 0.29
CA VAL A 59 -10.78 11.66 -0.93
C VAL A 59 -11.49 12.97 -0.57
N VAL A 60 -12.42 12.92 0.38
CA VAL A 60 -13.26 14.08 0.75
C VAL A 60 -12.47 15.13 1.54
N PHE A 61 -11.70 14.72 2.55
CA PHE A 61 -11.07 15.64 3.50
C PHE A 61 -9.58 15.90 3.22
N LEU A 62 -8.85 14.93 2.66
CA LEU A 62 -7.41 15.04 2.39
C LEU A 62 -7.10 15.37 0.92
N GLY A 63 -8.13 15.55 0.08
CA GLY A 63 -7.96 15.85 -1.34
C GLY A 63 -7.31 14.72 -2.14
N MET A 64 -7.38 13.49 -1.63
CA MET A 64 -6.77 12.32 -2.27
C MET A 64 -7.41 12.04 -3.62
N GLY A 65 -6.59 11.70 -4.63
CA GLY A 65 -7.08 11.37 -5.96
C GLY A 65 -7.98 10.13 -5.94
N MET A 66 -9.10 10.18 -6.68
CA MET A 66 -10.01 9.03 -6.77
C MET A 66 -9.32 7.76 -7.33
N GLY A 67 -8.31 7.93 -8.19
CA GLY A 67 -7.47 6.83 -8.67
C GLY A 67 -6.68 6.17 -7.55
N ASP A 68 -6.04 6.96 -6.70
CA ASP A 68 -5.25 6.48 -5.55
C ASP A 68 -6.13 5.77 -4.53
N ALA A 69 -7.36 6.26 -4.31
CA ALA A 69 -8.31 5.64 -3.39
C ALA A 69 -8.74 4.25 -3.88
N LYS A 70 -9.07 4.13 -5.17
CA LYS A 70 -9.37 2.83 -5.79
C LYS A 70 -8.17 1.89 -5.71
N TYR A 71 -6.96 2.42 -5.94
CA TYR A 71 -5.75 1.62 -5.89
C TYR A 71 -5.47 1.08 -4.47
N PHE A 72 -5.61 1.93 -3.45
CA PHE A 72 -5.46 1.53 -2.05
C PHE A 72 -6.46 0.43 -1.65
N ILE A 73 -7.73 0.56 -2.04
CA ILE A 73 -8.76 -0.45 -1.77
C ILE A 73 -8.39 -1.79 -2.45
N LEU A 74 -7.93 -1.74 -3.70
CA LEU A 74 -7.49 -2.93 -4.43
C LEU A 74 -6.30 -3.60 -3.78
N ILE A 75 -5.33 -2.84 -3.25
CA ILE A 75 -4.21 -3.38 -2.49
C ILE A 75 -4.69 -4.07 -1.21
N CYS A 76 -5.59 -3.44 -0.45
CA CYS A 76 -6.16 -4.04 0.77
C CYS A 76 -6.86 -5.37 0.46
N LEU A 77 -7.59 -5.41 -0.66
CA LEU A 77 -8.25 -6.62 -1.14
C LEU A 77 -7.25 -7.68 -1.63
N ALA A 78 -6.19 -7.27 -2.32
CA ALA A 78 -5.15 -8.16 -2.81
C ALA A 78 -4.37 -8.83 -1.67
N LEU A 79 -4.07 -8.07 -0.62
CA LEU A 79 -3.40 -8.54 0.59
C LEU A 79 -4.33 -9.37 1.51
N ASN A 80 -5.65 -9.29 1.27
CA ASN A 80 -6.66 -9.98 2.07
C ASN A 80 -6.54 -9.67 3.57
N VAL A 81 -6.40 -8.38 3.89
CA VAL A 81 -6.18 -7.86 5.24
C VAL A 81 -7.31 -8.30 6.17
N SER A 82 -7.00 -9.05 7.23
CA SER A 82 -8.00 -9.66 8.10
C SER A 82 -8.27 -8.91 9.39
N HIS A 83 -7.32 -8.10 9.86
CA HIS A 83 -7.43 -7.37 11.13
C HIS A 83 -7.20 -5.87 10.94
N ALA A 84 -7.82 -5.06 11.80
CA ALA A 84 -7.62 -3.62 11.81
C ALA A 84 -6.15 -3.24 12.05
N THR A 85 -5.44 -3.99 12.90
CA THR A 85 -4.00 -3.76 13.14
C THR A 85 -3.16 -3.88 11.87
N GLN A 86 -3.47 -4.86 11.01
CA GLN A 86 -2.77 -5.02 9.73
C GLN A 86 -3.04 -3.84 8.79
N LEU A 87 -4.27 -3.34 8.77
CA LEU A 87 -4.63 -2.13 8.02
C LEU A 87 -3.85 -0.92 8.52
N VAL A 88 -3.72 -0.75 9.85
CA VAL A 88 -2.95 0.33 10.46
C VAL A 88 -1.48 0.23 10.08
N ILE A 89 -0.87 -0.96 10.16
CA ILE A 89 0.54 -1.17 9.76
C ILE A 89 0.75 -0.82 8.28
N LEU A 90 -0.18 -1.21 7.41
CA LEU A 90 -0.14 -0.85 6.00
C LEU A 90 -0.16 0.66 5.80
N ILE A 91 -1.12 1.36 6.44
CA ILE A 91 -1.25 2.82 6.36
C ILE A 91 0.02 3.50 6.88
N VAL A 92 0.54 3.08 8.03
CA VAL A 92 1.79 3.61 8.60
C VAL A 92 2.95 3.40 7.64
N GLY A 93 3.08 2.22 7.02
CA GLY A 93 4.09 1.95 6.01
C GLY A 93 3.99 2.89 4.81
N ILE A 94 2.78 3.22 4.35
CA ILE A 94 2.54 4.17 3.25
C ILE A 94 2.97 5.59 3.66
N TYR A 95 2.66 6.01 4.89
CA TYR A 95 3.08 7.32 5.41
C TYR A 95 4.60 7.42 5.57
N ILE A 96 5.26 6.37 6.03
CA ILE A 96 6.73 6.34 6.13
C ILE A 96 7.34 6.42 4.73
N ALA A 97 6.79 5.67 3.76
CA ALA A 97 7.25 5.71 2.38
C ALA A 97 7.05 7.07 1.72
N SER A 98 5.92 7.75 1.98
CA SER A 98 5.68 9.09 1.46
C SER A 98 6.62 10.12 2.07
N ALA A 99 6.82 10.08 3.40
CA ALA A 99 7.79 10.93 4.09
C ALA A 99 9.22 10.73 3.54
N GLY A 100 9.65 9.47 3.34
CA GLY A 100 10.92 9.15 2.72
C GLY A 100 11.06 9.73 1.30
N GLY A 101 10.01 9.61 0.48
CA GLY A 101 9.97 10.21 -0.86
C GLY A 101 10.12 11.73 -0.87
N ILE A 102 9.49 12.42 0.09
CA ILE A 102 9.65 13.88 0.28
C ILE A 102 11.09 14.20 0.66
N CYS A 103 11.65 13.51 1.65
CA CYS A 103 13.02 13.72 2.10
C CYS A 103 14.01 13.55 0.94
N ILE A 104 13.90 12.47 0.16
CA ILE A 104 14.76 12.22 -1.00
C ILE A 104 14.63 13.34 -2.04
N SER A 105 13.40 13.78 -2.34
CA SER A 105 13.15 14.85 -3.31
C SER A 105 13.76 16.17 -2.86
N TRP A 106 13.64 16.48 -1.57
CA TRP A 106 14.23 17.67 -0.96
C TRP A 106 15.77 17.62 -0.96
N LEU A 107 16.35 16.47 -0.58
CA LEU A 107 17.79 16.22 -0.61
C LEU A 107 18.36 16.29 -2.03
N ALA A 108 17.60 15.87 -3.03
CA ALA A 108 17.96 15.98 -4.45
C ALA A 108 17.88 17.40 -5.01
N GLY A 109 17.74 18.42 -4.15
CA GLY A 109 17.71 19.84 -4.54
C GLY A 109 16.42 20.26 -5.25
N HIS A 110 15.38 19.43 -5.23
CA HIS A 110 14.09 19.82 -5.78
C HIS A 110 13.33 20.70 -4.78
N LYS A 111 12.53 21.65 -5.27
CA LYS A 111 11.61 22.43 -4.43
C LYS A 111 10.65 21.47 -3.72
N PHE A 112 10.18 21.89 -2.53
CA PHE A 112 9.19 21.14 -1.77
C PHE A 112 8.02 20.79 -2.71
N PRO A 113 7.69 19.50 -2.89
CA PRO A 113 6.69 19.11 -3.86
C PRO A 113 5.30 19.54 -3.40
N ASP A 114 4.62 20.36 -4.22
CA ASP A 114 3.24 20.80 -3.96
C ASP A 114 2.23 19.63 -3.99
N SER A 115 2.59 18.51 -4.63
CA SER A 115 1.82 17.27 -4.60
C SER A 115 2.72 16.04 -4.72
N ILE A 116 2.39 14.98 -3.99
CA ILE A 116 3.12 13.71 -3.99
C ILE A 116 2.27 12.68 -4.74
N PRO A 117 2.82 11.97 -5.74
CA PRO A 117 2.11 10.90 -6.41
C PRO A 117 1.96 9.74 -5.41
N LEU A 118 0.72 9.37 -5.06
CA LEU A 118 0.46 8.46 -3.95
C LEU A 118 0.65 6.98 -4.34
N ALA A 119 0.68 6.65 -5.63
CA ALA A 119 0.87 5.27 -6.07
C ALA A 119 2.22 4.69 -5.62
N ALA A 120 3.31 5.44 -5.77
CA ALA A 120 4.64 4.96 -5.38
C ALA A 120 4.76 4.70 -3.86
N PRO A 121 4.31 5.61 -2.97
CA PRO A 121 4.17 5.34 -1.54
C PRO A 121 3.24 4.17 -1.21
N ILE A 122 2.13 3.97 -1.93
CA ILE A 122 1.25 2.81 -1.72
C ILE A 122 2.02 1.51 -2.00
N VAL A 123 2.79 1.45 -3.09
CA VAL A 123 3.59 0.27 -3.44
C VAL A 123 4.69 0.04 -2.43
N MET A 124 5.49 1.06 -2.11
CA MET A 124 6.55 0.94 -1.11
C MET A 124 6.01 0.59 0.27
N GLY A 125 4.93 1.24 0.71
CA GLY A 125 4.24 0.94 1.97
C GLY A 125 3.71 -0.49 2.01
N THR A 126 3.23 -1.01 0.89
CA THR A 126 2.85 -2.43 0.76
C THR A 126 4.04 -3.35 0.91
N THR A 127 5.20 -3.02 0.31
CA THR A 127 6.42 -3.81 0.49
C THR A 127 6.93 -3.76 1.93
N LEU A 128 6.85 -2.62 2.60
CA LEU A 128 7.16 -2.44 4.02
C LEU A 128 6.23 -3.27 4.91
N TYR A 129 4.92 -3.23 4.65
CA TYR A 129 3.94 -4.06 5.34
C TYR A 129 4.28 -5.55 5.21
N LEU A 130 4.60 -5.99 3.99
CA LEU A 130 4.95 -7.40 3.75
C LEU A 130 6.25 -7.78 4.45
N ALA A 131 7.28 -6.93 4.40
CA ALA A 131 8.53 -7.14 5.13
C ALA A 131 8.29 -7.22 6.65
N ALA A 132 7.44 -6.34 7.20
CA ALA A 132 7.07 -6.35 8.61
C ALA A 132 6.20 -7.56 9.00
N SER A 133 5.40 -8.09 8.07
CA SER A 133 4.56 -9.27 8.32
C SER A 133 5.29 -10.60 8.17
N SER A 134 6.42 -10.60 7.47
CA SER A 134 7.29 -11.76 7.26
C SER A 134 8.50 -11.79 8.21
N SER A 135 8.70 -10.73 8.99
CA SER A 135 9.78 -10.68 9.96
C SER A 135 9.50 -11.57 11.17
N ILE A 136 10.57 -12.21 11.64
CA ILE A 136 10.56 -13.04 12.84
C ILE A 136 10.20 -12.16 14.05
N PRO A 137 9.28 -12.57 14.94
CA PRO A 137 8.91 -11.78 16.10
C PRO A 137 10.14 -11.47 16.97
N LEU A 138 10.25 -10.23 17.45
CA LEU A 138 11.34 -9.74 18.32
C LEU A 138 11.59 -10.63 19.53
N GLN A 139 10.55 -11.31 20.01
CA GLN A 139 10.62 -12.25 21.13
C GLN A 139 11.53 -13.45 20.81
N GLN A 140 11.49 -13.95 19.57
CA GLN A 140 12.34 -15.05 19.14
C GLN A 140 13.80 -14.61 18.95
N TYR A 141 14.05 -13.33 18.65
CA TYR A 141 15.41 -12.76 18.69
C TYR A 141 15.92 -12.59 20.12
N ALA A 142 15.05 -12.15 21.04
CA ALA A 142 15.39 -12.05 22.46
C ALA A 142 15.70 -13.44 23.04
N ASP A 143 14.90 -14.45 22.72
CA ASP A 143 15.13 -15.83 23.15
C ASP A 143 16.41 -16.42 22.52
N ALA A 144 16.73 -16.07 21.27
CA ALA A 144 18.00 -16.48 20.64
C ALA A 144 19.22 -15.79 21.29
N LEU A 145 19.07 -14.54 21.73
CA LEU A 145 20.12 -13.79 22.44
C LEU A 145 20.32 -14.28 23.88
N VAL A 146 19.24 -14.70 24.56
CA VAL A 146 19.32 -15.27 25.92
C VAL A 146 19.92 -16.68 25.89
N ASN A 147 19.62 -17.49 24.88
CA ASN A 147 20.13 -18.87 24.76
C ASN A 147 21.50 -18.98 24.06
N SER A 148 22.17 -17.86 23.75
CA SER A 148 23.51 -17.83 23.12
C SER A 148 24.66 -17.55 24.11
N TRP A 149 24.38 -17.55 25.41
CA TRP A 149 25.36 -17.47 26.50
C TRP A 149 25.32 -18.72 27.37
#